data_AF-A0A841K2T7-F1
#
_entry.id   AF-A0A841K2T7-F1
#
_cell.length_a   1.000
_cell.length_b   1.000
_cell.length_c   1.000
_cell.angle_alpha   90.00
_cell.angle_beta   90.00
_cell.angle_gamma   90.00
#
_symmetry.space_group_name_H-M   'P 1'
#
loop_
_entity.id
_entity.type
_entity.pdbx_description
1 polymer ?
#
loop_
_entity_poly.entity_id
_entity_poly.type
_entity_poly.pdbx_seq_one_letter_code
_entity_poly.pdbx_strand_id
1 'polypeptide(L)'
;MRIEIPQDLPRRRETSPQTSAPRPQEPNSVQRHLQSIKERADQSRTNHAPSRSAPSRRPERQREAAPRPRSVKDPRESTDPRRPQRNKIPSQTIGMQLRPEERKVMLELGKFRVVRTRDLADSVYDGKQRKLGEDLNYLRSKGLVETRHINLRRDGTRRQIDRAEVATLTRDGRAWLRKSGEVPKDQTVYYGFVKPREMEHDSLIYRAYRDASQRIERDGGSNLRVKLDFEIKAGVQKDIYRARKADPKRDMADIKEEVAAKHSLPFVNGGIQIPDARIEFDPNDDARSQEADQGSRTGGHEDIEVLTAAYRRGHLRAKAQAGFRNYASSSDRASISAKIEDEHQMMRDIFDL
;
A
#
# COMPACT_ATOMS: atom_id res chain seq x y z
N MET A 1 34.65 -70.75 -3.56
CA MET A 1 35.65 -70.78 -4.65
C MET A 1 35.30 -69.69 -5.64
N ARG A 2 36.25 -68.78 -5.92
CA ARG A 2 36.21 -67.86 -7.06
C ARG A 2 36.37 -68.66 -8.35
N ILE A 3 35.61 -68.35 -9.40
CA ILE A 3 36.13 -68.26 -10.77
C ILE A 3 35.41 -67.11 -11.48
N GLU A 4 36.20 -66.21 -12.05
CA GLU A 4 35.85 -65.07 -12.88
C GLU A 4 35.97 -65.43 -14.38
N ILE A 5 34.97 -65.02 -15.21
CA ILE A 5 35.07 -64.19 -16.46
C ILE A 5 35.84 -64.83 -17.69
N PRO A 6 35.74 -64.42 -19.00
CA PRO A 6 34.92 -63.44 -19.78
C PRO A 6 34.38 -63.90 -21.19
N GLN A 7 33.79 -62.94 -21.91
CA GLN A 7 33.62 -62.77 -23.39
C GLN A 7 32.30 -63.36 -23.95
N ASP A 8 31.47 -62.67 -24.74
CA ASP A 8 31.73 -61.67 -25.77
C ASP A 8 30.48 -60.80 -26.10
N LEU A 9 30.68 -59.52 -26.45
CA LEU A 9 29.72 -58.63 -27.13
C LEU A 9 29.93 -58.76 -28.67
N PRO A 10 29.17 -58.12 -29.61
CA PRO A 10 27.94 -57.33 -29.50
C PRO A 10 26.84 -57.73 -30.53
N ARG A 11 25.60 -57.27 -30.35
CA ARG A 11 24.72 -56.99 -31.50
C ARG A 11 24.04 -55.63 -31.36
N ARG A 12 24.51 -54.74 -32.24
CA ARG A 12 23.99 -53.41 -32.55
C ARG A 12 22.80 -53.57 -33.53
N ARG A 13 21.65 -53.00 -33.17
CA ARG A 13 20.58 -52.57 -34.09
C ARG A 13 19.94 -51.35 -33.45
N GLU A 14 20.45 -50.17 -33.78
CA GLU A 14 19.82 -49.27 -34.76
C GLU A 14 18.42 -48.81 -34.34
N THR A 15 18.47 -47.76 -33.53
CA THR A 15 17.62 -46.57 -33.52
C THR A 15 16.64 -46.42 -34.68
N SER A 16 15.36 -46.21 -34.32
CA SER A 16 14.49 -45.25 -34.99
C SER A 16 13.71 -44.46 -33.93
N PRO A 17 13.46 -43.17 -34.18
CA PRO A 17 13.27 -42.16 -33.15
C PRO A 17 11.84 -42.20 -32.62
N GLN A 18 11.69 -42.34 -31.30
CA GLN A 18 10.45 -41.94 -30.65
C GLN A 18 10.38 -40.41 -30.70
N THR A 19 9.55 -39.90 -31.61
CA THR A 19 9.04 -38.54 -31.62
C THR A 19 8.27 -38.31 -30.31
N SER A 20 8.98 -37.88 -29.28
CA SER A 20 8.36 -37.35 -28.07
C SER A 20 7.71 -36.02 -28.43
N ALA A 21 6.41 -36.05 -28.69
CA ALA A 21 5.59 -34.84 -28.75
C ALA A 21 5.86 -33.99 -27.50
N PRO A 22 6.03 -32.66 -27.63
CA PRO A 22 6.28 -31.80 -26.48
C PRO A 22 5.09 -31.89 -25.54
N ARG A 23 5.32 -32.32 -24.28
CA ARG A 23 4.33 -32.21 -23.21
C ARG A 23 3.87 -30.76 -23.15
N PRO A 24 2.55 -30.48 -23.05
CA PRO A 24 2.07 -29.12 -22.86
C PRO A 24 2.73 -28.55 -21.62
N GLN A 25 3.53 -27.50 -21.77
CA GLN A 25 4.07 -26.77 -20.64
C GLN A 25 2.89 -26.27 -19.82
N GLU A 26 2.82 -26.68 -18.56
CA GLU A 26 1.81 -26.13 -17.66
C GLU A 26 1.95 -24.60 -17.62
N PRO A 27 0.84 -23.85 -17.74
CA PRO A 27 0.90 -22.40 -17.78
C PRO A 27 1.54 -21.88 -16.50
N ASN A 28 2.57 -21.07 -16.68
CA ASN A 28 3.38 -20.47 -15.63
C ASN A 28 2.47 -19.74 -14.62
N SER A 29 2.81 -19.70 -13.33
CA SER A 29 1.94 -19.21 -12.24
C SER A 29 1.37 -17.80 -12.48
N VAL A 30 2.11 -16.98 -13.25
CA VAL A 30 1.71 -15.65 -13.70
C VAL A 30 0.60 -15.69 -14.76
N GLN A 31 0.61 -16.67 -15.67
CA GLN A 31 -0.45 -16.85 -16.67
C GLN A 31 -1.75 -17.33 -16.04
N ARG A 32 -1.69 -18.21 -15.01
CA ARG A 32 -2.87 -18.59 -14.21
C ARG A 32 -3.46 -17.38 -13.48
N HIS A 33 -2.61 -16.51 -12.95
CA HIS A 33 -3.07 -15.27 -12.30
C HIS A 33 -3.72 -14.31 -13.31
N LEU A 34 -3.13 -14.12 -14.49
CA LEU A 34 -3.69 -13.29 -15.57
C LEU A 34 -5.00 -13.85 -16.13
N GLN A 35 -5.13 -15.17 -16.29
CA GLN A 35 -6.39 -15.82 -16.66
C GLN A 35 -7.45 -15.64 -15.58
N SER A 36 -7.10 -15.78 -14.30
CA SER A 36 -8.05 -15.55 -13.19
C SER A 36 -8.53 -14.09 -13.10
N ILE A 37 -7.68 -13.12 -13.49
CA ILE A 37 -8.04 -11.70 -13.55
C ILE A 37 -8.95 -11.44 -14.75
N LYS A 38 -8.68 -12.07 -15.90
CA LYS A 38 -9.49 -11.94 -17.12
C LYS A 38 -10.89 -12.56 -16.93
N GLU A 39 -10.96 -13.74 -16.31
CA GLU A 39 -12.22 -14.39 -15.93
C GLU A 39 -13.03 -13.57 -14.92
N ARG A 40 -12.37 -12.90 -13.95
CA ARG A 40 -13.03 -11.96 -13.03
C ARG A 40 -13.57 -10.71 -13.73
N ALA A 41 -12.86 -10.22 -14.73
CA ALA A 41 -13.28 -9.06 -15.52
C ALA A 41 -14.49 -9.42 -16.41
N ASP A 42 -14.54 -10.63 -16.96
CA ASP A 42 -15.66 -11.09 -17.77
C ASP A 42 -16.90 -11.44 -16.91
N GLN A 43 -16.71 -12.02 -15.72
CA GLN A 43 -17.81 -12.22 -14.74
C GLN A 43 -18.38 -10.89 -14.22
N SER A 44 -17.58 -9.83 -14.16
CA SER A 44 -18.04 -8.49 -13.81
C SER A 44 -18.79 -7.79 -14.95
N ARG A 45 -18.59 -8.23 -16.20
CA ARG A 45 -19.32 -7.73 -17.38
C ARG A 45 -20.67 -8.41 -17.58
N THR A 46 -20.81 -9.68 -17.19
CA THR A 46 -22.09 -10.41 -17.29
C THR A 46 -23.11 -9.98 -16.25
N ASN A 47 -22.69 -9.33 -15.15
CA ASN A 47 -23.57 -8.84 -14.08
C ASN A 47 -24.11 -7.41 -14.30
N HIS A 48 -23.86 -6.82 -15.47
CA HIS A 48 -24.45 -5.55 -15.90
C HIS A 48 -25.07 -5.69 -17.29
N ALA A 49 -26.11 -6.52 -17.38
CA ALA A 49 -27.05 -6.50 -18.49
C ALA A 49 -28.20 -5.53 -18.16
N PRO A 50 -28.32 -4.36 -18.80
CA PRO A 50 -29.51 -3.54 -18.67
C PRO A 50 -30.69 -4.16 -19.42
N SER A 51 -31.84 -4.16 -18.75
CA SER A 51 -33.16 -4.54 -19.25
C SER A 51 -33.48 -3.83 -20.58
N ARG A 52 -33.79 -4.63 -21.61
CA ARG A 52 -34.30 -4.17 -22.90
C ARG A 52 -35.76 -3.71 -22.77
N SER A 53 -36.03 -2.45 -23.07
CA SER A 53 -37.37 -1.96 -23.42
C SER A 53 -37.33 -1.31 -24.81
N ALA A 54 -38.24 -1.77 -25.67
CA ALA A 54 -38.32 -1.54 -27.11
C ALA A 54 -38.78 -0.11 -27.50
N PRO A 55 -38.60 0.33 -28.77
CA PRO A 55 -38.71 1.72 -29.18
C PRO A 55 -40.09 2.09 -29.75
N SER A 56 -40.56 3.31 -29.44
CA SER A 56 -41.69 3.96 -30.10
C SER A 56 -41.21 5.04 -31.08
N ARG A 57 -41.86 5.10 -32.25
CA ARG A 57 -41.50 5.81 -33.49
C ARG A 57 -42.07 7.25 -33.55
N ARG A 58 -41.24 8.19 -34.04
CA ARG A 58 -41.50 9.33 -34.98
C ARG A 58 -42.53 10.44 -34.61
N PRO A 59 -42.57 11.60 -35.33
CA PRO A 59 -41.63 12.17 -36.32
C PRO A 59 -41.27 13.66 -36.12
N GLU A 60 -40.40 14.13 -37.01
CA GLU A 60 -39.87 15.48 -37.24
C GLU A 60 -40.94 16.58 -37.37
N ARG A 61 -40.57 17.81 -36.95
CA ARG A 61 -40.99 19.05 -37.62
C ARG A 61 -39.86 20.08 -37.61
N GLN A 62 -39.35 20.34 -38.80
CA GLN A 62 -38.55 21.50 -39.15
C GLN A 62 -39.42 22.76 -39.08
N ARG A 63 -38.88 23.87 -38.56
CA ARG A 63 -39.23 25.23 -38.97
C ARG A 63 -38.11 26.21 -38.59
N GLU A 64 -37.68 26.94 -39.60
CA GLU A 64 -36.67 27.99 -39.57
C GLU A 64 -37.15 29.27 -38.88
N ALA A 65 -36.15 30.09 -38.51
CA ALA A 65 -36.10 31.56 -38.62
C ALA A 65 -36.08 32.41 -37.33
N ALA A 66 -34.94 33.13 -37.24
CA ALA A 66 -34.69 34.47 -36.71
C ALA A 66 -34.09 34.65 -35.28
N PRO A 67 -33.12 35.58 -35.10
CA PRO A 67 -32.22 35.61 -33.93
C PRO A 67 -32.47 36.81 -33.02
N ARG A 68 -32.75 36.61 -31.72
CA ARG A 68 -32.70 37.65 -30.66
C ARG A 68 -32.45 37.01 -29.26
N PRO A 69 -32.15 37.79 -28.21
CA PRO A 69 -30.83 38.13 -27.69
C PRO A 69 -30.43 37.27 -26.48
N ARG A 70 -29.14 37.28 -26.14
CA ARG A 70 -28.55 36.56 -25.00
C ARG A 70 -29.24 36.95 -23.68
N SER A 71 -30.09 36.08 -23.15
CA SER A 71 -30.52 36.12 -21.76
C SER A 71 -29.72 35.09 -20.95
N VAL A 72 -29.16 35.60 -19.85
CA VAL A 72 -28.41 34.87 -18.83
C VAL A 72 -29.30 33.74 -18.29
N LYS A 73 -28.93 32.48 -18.56
CA LYS A 73 -29.58 31.30 -18.00
C LYS A 73 -28.66 30.63 -16.99
N ASP A 74 -29.12 30.65 -15.75
CA ASP A 74 -29.03 29.63 -14.70
C ASP A 74 -28.13 28.41 -14.98
N PRO A 75 -27.21 28.04 -14.07
CA PRO A 75 -26.44 26.82 -14.21
C PRO A 75 -27.33 25.59 -13.95
N ARG A 76 -28.01 25.13 -15.01
CA ARG A 76 -28.62 23.80 -15.03
C ARG A 76 -27.52 22.76 -14.86
N GLU A 77 -27.67 21.98 -13.82
CA GLU A 77 -26.86 20.83 -13.47
C GLU A 77 -26.84 19.84 -14.65
N SER A 78 -25.68 19.69 -15.28
CA SER A 78 -25.48 18.74 -16.36
C SER A 78 -25.40 17.33 -15.78
N THR A 79 -26.42 16.51 -16.06
CA THR A 79 -26.51 15.10 -15.67
C THR A 79 -25.76 14.17 -16.65
N ASP A 80 -24.62 14.60 -17.20
CA ASP A 80 -23.82 13.76 -18.10
C ASP A 80 -22.91 12.81 -17.29
N PRO A 81 -23.16 11.48 -17.28
CA PRO A 81 -22.37 10.52 -16.53
C PRO A 81 -20.95 10.30 -17.09
N ARG A 82 -20.60 10.91 -18.23
CA ARG A 82 -19.27 10.78 -18.86
C ARG A 82 -18.31 11.91 -18.54
N ARG A 83 -18.76 12.95 -17.82
CA ARG A 83 -17.90 14.05 -17.38
C ARG A 83 -17.34 13.74 -15.99
N PRO A 84 -16.01 13.77 -15.76
CA PRO A 84 -15.46 13.68 -14.41
C PRO A 84 -16.09 14.78 -13.57
N GLN A 85 -16.82 14.42 -12.51
CA GLN A 85 -17.37 15.42 -11.61
C GLN A 85 -16.20 16.25 -11.08
N ARG A 86 -16.19 17.53 -11.47
CA ARG A 86 -15.29 18.56 -10.93
C ARG A 86 -15.36 18.43 -9.41
N ASN A 87 -14.22 18.31 -8.73
CA ASN A 87 -14.12 18.18 -7.26
C ASN A 87 -14.87 19.35 -6.58
N LYS A 88 -16.19 19.22 -6.43
CA LYS A 88 -17.02 20.10 -5.64
C LYS A 88 -16.86 19.61 -4.21
N ILE A 89 -16.06 20.35 -3.44
CA ILE A 89 -16.11 20.23 -2.00
C ILE A 89 -17.55 20.56 -1.58
N PRO A 90 -18.18 19.78 -0.68
CA PRO A 90 -19.48 20.14 -0.16
C PRO A 90 -19.45 21.58 0.36
N SER A 91 -20.47 22.39 0.04
CA SER A 91 -20.52 23.80 0.44
C SER A 91 -20.33 24.00 1.96
N GLN A 92 -20.63 22.96 2.75
CA GLN A 92 -20.47 22.91 4.21
C GLN A 92 -19.01 22.92 4.70
N THR A 93 -18.05 22.61 3.84
CA THR A 93 -16.62 22.49 4.18
C THR A 93 -15.83 23.77 3.80
N ILE A 94 -16.46 24.70 3.08
CA ILE A 94 -15.87 26.00 2.69
C ILE A 94 -15.95 26.95 3.90
N GLY A 95 -14.80 27.44 4.37
CA GLY A 95 -14.73 28.38 5.51
C GLY A 95 -14.76 27.71 6.89
N MET A 96 -14.74 26.38 6.96
CA MET A 96 -14.67 25.64 8.22
C MET A 96 -13.28 25.81 8.86
N GLN A 97 -13.25 26.34 10.08
CA GLN A 97 -12.06 26.36 10.94
C GLN A 97 -12.09 25.15 11.87
N LEU A 98 -11.06 24.31 11.78
CA LEU A 98 -10.83 23.20 12.69
C LEU A 98 -9.90 23.65 13.82
N ARG A 99 -10.13 23.12 15.03
CA ARG A 99 -9.24 23.34 16.17
C ARG A 99 -7.85 22.73 15.90
N PRO A 100 -6.79 23.21 16.56
CA PRO A 100 -5.43 22.67 16.38
C PRO A 100 -5.36 21.13 16.51
N GLU A 101 -6.09 20.56 17.47
CA GLU A 101 -6.12 19.12 17.71
C GLU A 101 -6.85 18.36 16.59
N GLU A 102 -7.99 18.87 16.12
CA GLU A 102 -8.73 18.33 14.98
C GLU A 102 -7.88 18.35 13.71
N ARG A 103 -7.12 19.44 13.49
CA ARG A 103 -6.16 19.54 12.38
C ARG A 103 -5.05 18.52 12.50
N LYS A 104 -4.50 18.33 13.71
CA LYS A 104 -3.49 17.29 13.97
C LYS A 104 -4.05 15.89 13.69
N VAL A 105 -5.28 15.58 14.11
CA VAL A 105 -5.96 14.31 13.76
C VAL A 105 -6.06 14.15 12.23
N MET A 106 -6.50 15.20 11.53
CA MET A 106 -6.62 15.18 10.07
C MET A 106 -5.28 14.95 9.38
N LEU A 107 -4.19 15.56 9.87
CA LEU A 107 -2.83 15.37 9.37
C LEU A 107 -2.35 13.92 9.58
N GLU A 108 -2.53 13.37 10.78
CA GLU A 108 -2.15 11.99 11.10
C GLU A 108 -2.96 10.99 10.24
N LEU A 109 -4.27 11.15 10.13
CA LEU A 109 -5.12 10.35 9.22
C LEU A 109 -4.84 10.60 7.73
N GLY A 110 -4.17 11.70 7.39
CA GLY A 110 -3.73 11.99 6.03
C GLY A 110 -2.43 11.28 5.69
N LYS A 111 -1.48 11.21 6.64
CA LYS A 111 -0.20 10.49 6.51
C LYS A 111 -0.38 8.98 6.50
N PHE A 112 -1.41 8.47 7.17
CA PHE A 112 -1.70 7.04 7.28
C PHE A 112 -3.08 6.74 6.76
N ARG A 113 -3.21 5.67 5.96
CA ARG A 113 -4.52 5.30 5.39
C ARG A 113 -5.54 4.94 6.47
N VAL A 114 -5.11 4.26 7.53
CA VAL A 114 -5.97 3.83 8.64
C VAL A 114 -5.19 3.92 9.96
N VAL A 115 -5.82 4.46 11.01
CA VAL A 115 -5.22 4.54 12.35
C VAL A 115 -6.23 4.09 13.41
N ARG A 116 -5.80 3.39 14.46
CA ARG A 116 -6.67 3.08 15.61
C ARG A 116 -6.96 4.35 16.41
N THR A 117 -8.21 4.50 16.83
CA THR A 117 -8.61 5.68 17.62
C THR A 117 -7.86 5.75 18.95
N ARG A 118 -7.59 4.61 19.58
CA ARG A 118 -6.76 4.55 20.79
C ARG A 118 -5.38 5.18 20.58
N ASP A 119 -4.71 4.85 19.49
CA ASP A 119 -3.35 5.32 19.21
C ASP A 119 -3.34 6.82 18.85
N LEU A 120 -4.39 7.31 18.17
CA LEU A 120 -4.59 8.75 17.95
C LEU A 120 -4.82 9.51 19.26
N ALA A 121 -5.55 8.94 20.21
CA ALA A 121 -5.77 9.59 21.49
C ALA A 121 -4.45 9.71 22.24
N ASP A 122 -3.63 8.65 22.21
CA ASP A 122 -2.32 8.62 22.86
C ASP A 122 -1.34 9.63 22.23
N SER A 123 -1.41 9.86 20.91
CA SER A 123 -0.48 10.75 20.19
C SER A 123 -0.93 12.22 20.09
N VAL A 124 -2.24 12.48 20.03
CA VAL A 124 -2.80 13.83 19.83
C VAL A 124 -3.41 14.40 21.11
N TYR A 125 -3.92 13.56 22.00
CA TYR A 125 -4.72 13.99 23.16
C TYR A 125 -4.16 13.50 24.51
N ASP A 126 -2.90 13.04 24.58
CA ASP A 126 -2.28 12.47 25.79
C ASP A 126 -3.13 11.35 26.43
N GLY A 127 -3.73 10.50 25.61
CA GLY A 127 -4.58 9.38 26.03
C GLY A 127 -6.01 9.76 26.41
N LYS A 128 -6.42 11.03 26.27
CA LYS A 128 -7.78 11.50 26.62
C LYS A 128 -8.83 11.05 25.58
N GLN A 129 -9.21 9.77 25.62
CA GLN A 129 -10.14 9.12 24.68
C GLN A 129 -11.48 9.87 24.50
N ARG A 130 -12.04 10.42 25.59
CA ARG A 130 -13.32 11.16 25.52
C ARG A 130 -13.21 12.39 24.61
N LYS A 131 -12.12 13.15 24.72
CA LYS A 131 -11.89 14.35 23.90
C LYS A 131 -11.73 13.97 22.42
N LEU A 132 -10.93 12.93 22.13
CA LEU A 132 -10.84 12.42 20.77
C LEU A 132 -12.21 11.98 20.24
N GLY A 133 -13.02 11.30 21.05
CA GLY A 133 -14.35 10.84 20.66
C GLY A 133 -15.27 11.99 20.26
N GLU A 134 -15.26 13.10 21.00
CA GLU A 134 -16.00 14.34 20.67
C GLU A 134 -15.54 14.91 19.32
N ASP A 135 -14.23 14.99 19.11
CA ASP A 135 -13.65 15.56 17.89
C ASP A 135 -13.88 14.64 16.66
N LEU A 136 -13.77 13.32 16.82
CA LEU A 136 -14.10 12.36 15.76
C LEU A 136 -15.60 12.39 15.42
N ASN A 137 -16.48 12.55 16.41
CA ASN A 137 -17.91 12.72 16.17
C ASN A 137 -18.20 13.99 15.36
N TYR A 138 -17.53 15.10 15.72
CA TYR A 138 -17.61 16.35 14.97
C TYR A 138 -17.10 16.18 13.53
N LEU A 139 -15.88 15.67 13.33
CA LEU A 139 -15.29 15.46 12.01
C LEU A 139 -16.12 14.50 11.13
N ARG A 140 -16.72 13.47 11.73
CA ARG A 140 -17.66 12.56 11.04
C ARG A 140 -18.95 13.27 10.65
N SER A 141 -19.51 14.10 11.53
CA SER A 141 -20.70 14.91 11.21
C SER A 141 -20.48 15.88 10.05
N LYS A 142 -19.23 16.30 9.83
CA LYS A 142 -18.79 17.13 8.70
C LYS A 142 -18.36 16.33 7.47
N GLY A 143 -18.47 15.00 7.51
CA GLY A 143 -18.08 14.12 6.43
C GLY A 143 -16.58 14.11 6.14
N LEU A 144 -15.72 14.54 7.06
CA LEU A 144 -14.27 14.62 6.87
C LEU A 144 -13.56 13.31 7.25
N VAL A 145 -14.09 12.60 8.25
CA VAL A 145 -13.54 11.35 8.78
C VAL A 145 -14.61 10.27 8.83
N GLU A 146 -14.21 9.03 8.59
CA GLU A 146 -15.02 7.84 8.81
C GLU A 146 -14.39 6.97 9.91
N THR A 147 -15.22 6.32 10.72
CA THR A 147 -14.80 5.42 11.80
C THR A 147 -15.46 4.06 11.62
N ARG A 148 -14.74 2.97 11.93
CA ARG A 148 -15.24 1.60 11.82
C ARG A 148 -14.62 0.70 12.87
N HIS A 149 -15.38 -0.26 13.37
CA HIS A 149 -14.85 -1.33 14.20
C HIS A 149 -14.36 -2.49 13.34
N ILE A 150 -13.15 -2.96 13.64
CA ILE A 150 -12.55 -4.17 13.06
C ILE A 150 -12.32 -5.21 14.15
N ASN A 151 -12.42 -6.47 13.75
CA ASN A 151 -12.00 -7.59 14.58
C ASN A 151 -10.48 -7.74 14.46
N LEU A 152 -9.80 -7.69 15.59
CA LEU A 152 -8.38 -7.99 15.67
C LEU A 152 -8.16 -9.49 15.57
N ARG A 153 -6.98 -9.87 15.09
CA ARG A 153 -6.57 -11.26 15.04
C ARG A 153 -6.51 -11.82 16.45
N ARG A 154 -6.97 -13.07 16.56
CA ARG A 154 -6.87 -13.84 17.79
C ARG A 154 -5.43 -14.27 18.00
N ASP A 155 -4.87 -13.90 19.14
CA ASP A 155 -3.54 -14.29 19.61
C ASP A 155 -3.49 -15.73 20.17
N GLY A 156 -4.64 -16.42 20.19
CA GLY A 156 -4.79 -17.77 20.71
C GLY A 156 -4.93 -17.84 22.23
N THR A 157 -4.72 -16.74 22.96
CA THR A 157 -4.81 -16.71 24.42
C THR A 157 -6.22 -16.37 24.91
N ARG A 158 -6.96 -15.55 24.16
CA ARG A 158 -8.30 -15.09 24.55
C ARG A 158 -9.43 -15.91 23.92
N ARG A 159 -10.51 -16.11 24.70
CA ARG A 159 -11.75 -16.74 24.21
C ARG A 159 -12.57 -15.81 23.30
N GLN A 160 -12.50 -14.50 23.53
CA GLN A 160 -13.24 -13.49 22.76
C GLN A 160 -12.37 -12.85 21.68
N ILE A 161 -13.01 -12.38 20.61
CA ILE A 161 -12.36 -11.62 19.54
C ILE A 161 -12.29 -10.17 19.98
N ASP A 162 -11.07 -9.67 20.14
CA ASP A 162 -10.85 -8.25 20.45
C ASP A 162 -11.29 -7.39 19.25
N ARG A 163 -11.91 -6.25 19.54
CA ARG A 163 -12.31 -5.27 18.53
C ARG A 163 -11.54 -3.98 18.74
N ALA A 164 -11.12 -3.37 17.64
CA ALA A 164 -10.54 -2.05 17.64
C ALA A 164 -11.39 -1.12 16.76
N GLU A 165 -11.60 0.09 17.23
CA GLU A 165 -12.10 1.17 16.40
C GLU A 165 -10.93 1.80 15.65
N VAL A 166 -11.11 1.99 14.34
CA VAL A 166 -10.16 2.64 13.46
C VAL A 166 -10.82 3.79 12.70
N ALA A 167 -10.01 4.78 12.34
CA ALA A 167 -10.43 5.97 11.62
C ALA A 167 -9.62 6.15 10.32
N THR A 168 -10.23 6.81 9.34
CA THR A 168 -9.61 7.20 8.07
C THR A 168 -10.22 8.53 7.57
N LEU A 169 -9.48 9.27 6.74
CA LEU A 169 -10.08 10.39 6.02
C LEU A 169 -11.11 9.89 5.01
N THR A 170 -12.15 10.69 4.80
CA THR A 170 -13.01 10.55 3.61
C THR A 170 -12.36 11.22 2.41
N ARG A 171 -13.00 11.12 1.23
CA ARG A 171 -12.59 11.88 0.05
C ARG A 171 -12.63 13.40 0.30
N ASP A 172 -13.63 13.87 1.03
CA ASP A 172 -13.79 15.30 1.34
C ASP A 172 -12.78 15.74 2.40
N GLY A 173 -12.49 14.88 3.39
CA GLY A 173 -11.42 15.10 4.36
C GLY A 173 -10.06 15.29 3.69
N ARG A 174 -9.71 14.41 2.75
CA ARG A 174 -8.50 14.55 1.93
C ARG A 174 -8.49 15.83 1.10
N ALA A 175 -9.63 16.18 0.50
CA ALA A 175 -9.74 17.38 -0.33
C ALA A 175 -9.59 18.66 0.51
N TRP A 176 -10.18 18.69 1.69
CA TRP A 176 -10.03 19.77 2.67
C TRP A 176 -8.57 19.89 3.10
N LEU A 177 -7.95 18.78 3.52
CA LEU A 177 -6.58 18.77 4.02
C LEU A 177 -5.58 19.26 2.96
N ARG A 178 -5.73 18.84 1.71
CA ARG A 178 -4.89 19.34 0.60
C ARG A 178 -5.04 20.84 0.33
N LYS A 179 -6.22 21.41 0.60
CA LYS A 179 -6.46 22.85 0.43
C LYS A 179 -6.01 23.69 1.62
N SER A 180 -5.90 23.10 2.81
CA SER A 180 -5.41 23.78 4.01
C SER A 180 -3.98 24.32 3.85
N GLY A 181 -3.17 23.69 3.00
CA GLY A 181 -1.75 24.01 2.84
C GLY A 181 -0.86 23.47 3.96
N GLU A 182 -1.41 22.74 4.93
CA GLU A 182 -0.68 22.20 6.09
C GLU A 182 0.10 20.91 5.76
N VAL A 183 -0.25 20.24 4.66
CA VAL A 183 0.46 19.03 4.22
C VAL A 183 1.64 19.42 3.33
N PRO A 184 2.86 18.91 3.61
CA PRO A 184 4.00 19.07 2.71
C PRO A 184 3.67 18.67 1.27
N LYS A 185 4.19 19.39 0.28
CA LYS A 185 3.82 19.19 -1.14
C LYS A 185 4.13 17.79 -1.67
N ASP A 186 5.10 17.13 -1.06
CA ASP A 186 5.62 15.80 -1.36
C ASP A 186 5.03 14.69 -0.47
N GLN A 187 4.23 15.04 0.53
CA GLN A 187 3.48 14.07 1.33
C GLN A 187 2.20 13.65 0.61
N THR A 188 2.09 12.36 0.28
CA THR A 188 0.84 11.80 -0.19
C THR A 188 -0.20 11.80 0.94
N VAL A 189 -1.41 12.29 0.64
CA VAL A 189 -2.58 12.24 1.53
C VAL A 189 -3.45 11.05 1.18
N TYR A 190 -3.56 10.10 2.11
CA TYR A 190 -4.36 8.89 2.01
C TYR A 190 -5.80 9.11 2.52
N TYR A 191 -6.69 8.20 2.15
CA TYR A 191 -8.10 8.23 2.54
C TYR A 191 -8.77 6.89 2.23
N GLY A 192 -9.86 6.62 2.93
CA GLY A 192 -10.74 5.49 2.69
C GLY A 192 -10.26 4.18 3.33
N PHE A 193 -11.23 3.36 3.72
CA PHE A 193 -10.98 2.05 4.27
C PHE A 193 -10.62 1.02 3.19
N VAL A 194 -9.84 0.04 3.63
CA VAL A 194 -9.50 -1.18 2.87
C VAL A 194 -10.13 -2.41 3.52
N LYS A 195 -9.71 -3.61 3.12
CA LYS A 195 -10.23 -4.84 3.72
C LYS A 195 -9.83 -4.92 5.20
N PRO A 196 -10.64 -5.53 6.08
CA PRO A 196 -10.37 -5.56 7.53
C PRO A 196 -8.95 -6.02 7.91
N ARG A 197 -8.39 -7.01 7.21
CA ARG A 197 -7.02 -7.48 7.46
C ARG A 197 -5.95 -6.46 7.09
N GLU A 198 -6.16 -5.72 6.01
CA GLU A 198 -5.28 -4.63 5.61
C GLU A 198 -5.43 -3.45 6.58
N MET A 199 -6.64 -3.16 7.06
CA MET A 199 -6.88 -2.12 8.08
C MET A 199 -6.19 -2.44 9.41
N GLU A 200 -6.25 -3.70 9.84
CA GLU A 200 -5.54 -4.17 11.03
C GLU A 200 -4.03 -3.97 10.86
N HIS A 201 -3.48 -4.41 9.73
CA HIS A 201 -2.06 -4.27 9.40
C HIS A 201 -1.62 -2.80 9.32
N ASP A 202 -2.30 -1.97 8.52
CA ASP A 202 -2.02 -0.53 8.36
C ASP A 202 -2.02 0.20 9.71
N SER A 203 -2.92 -0.18 10.62
CA SER A 203 -2.99 0.45 11.93
C SER A 203 -1.76 0.19 12.81
N LEU A 204 -1.04 -0.91 12.57
CA LEU A 204 0.20 -1.22 13.27
C LEU A 204 1.37 -0.39 12.72
N ILE A 205 1.34 -0.03 11.43
CA ILE A 205 2.34 0.86 10.81
C ILE A 205 2.36 2.21 11.54
N TYR A 206 1.20 2.73 11.93
CA TYR A 206 1.11 3.97 12.70
C TYR A 206 1.86 3.88 14.05
N ARG A 207 1.73 2.76 14.74
CA ARG A 207 2.43 2.53 16.02
C ARG A 207 3.94 2.45 15.83
N ALA A 208 4.38 1.66 14.84
CA ALA A 208 5.78 1.57 14.48
C ALA A 208 6.36 2.94 14.11
N TYR A 209 5.60 3.74 13.34
CA TYR A 209 5.98 5.10 13.01
C TYR A 209 6.16 5.98 14.25
N ARG A 210 5.30 5.89 15.26
CA ARG A 210 5.41 6.72 16.46
C ARG A 210 6.73 6.48 17.21
N ASP A 211 7.13 5.21 17.35
CA ASP A 211 8.41 4.88 17.97
C ASP A 211 9.58 5.37 17.09
N ALA A 212 9.52 5.07 15.80
CA ALA A 212 10.54 5.49 14.84
C ALA A 212 10.69 7.02 14.78
N SER A 213 9.58 7.76 14.76
CA SER A 213 9.57 9.22 14.67
C SER A 213 10.20 9.84 15.91
N GLN A 214 9.87 9.36 17.10
CA GLN A 214 10.47 9.85 18.35
C GLN A 214 11.98 9.65 18.37
N ARG A 215 12.45 8.49 17.89
CA ARG A 215 13.89 8.23 17.78
C ARG A 215 14.54 9.15 16.76
N ILE A 216 14.00 9.22 15.54
CA ILE A 216 14.54 10.08 14.47
C ILE A 216 14.61 11.54 14.94
N GLU A 217 13.55 12.04 15.57
CA GLU A 217 13.50 13.42 16.11
C GLU A 217 14.50 13.63 17.24
N ARG A 218 14.65 12.66 18.15
CA ARG A 218 15.67 12.70 19.21
C ARG A 218 17.09 12.72 18.64
N ASP A 219 17.31 12.05 17.52
CA ASP A 219 18.59 12.00 16.80
C ASP A 219 18.78 13.24 15.89
N GLY A 220 17.89 14.24 15.97
CA GLY A 220 17.96 15.51 15.26
C GLY A 220 17.35 15.52 13.86
N GLY A 221 16.72 14.42 13.44
CA GLY A 221 15.96 14.37 12.20
C GLY A 221 14.69 15.21 12.28
N SER A 222 14.33 15.84 11.17
CA SER A 222 13.15 16.71 11.11
C SER A 222 12.36 16.50 9.82
N ASN A 223 11.19 17.15 9.71
CA ASN A 223 10.42 17.18 8.47
C ASN A 223 9.98 15.78 7.96
N LEU A 224 9.56 14.92 8.90
CA LEU A 224 9.22 13.53 8.63
C LEU A 224 8.05 13.39 7.64
N ARG A 225 8.27 12.60 6.59
CA ARG A 225 7.33 12.24 5.54
C ARG A 225 7.16 10.73 5.49
N VAL A 226 5.96 10.26 5.21
CA VAL A 226 5.62 8.83 5.22
C VAL A 226 5.19 8.39 3.82
N LYS A 227 5.89 7.39 3.29
CA LYS A 227 5.52 6.66 2.08
C LYS A 227 5.08 5.24 2.45
N LEU A 228 3.89 4.84 2.02
CA LEU A 228 3.39 3.49 2.27
C LEU A 228 3.84 2.54 1.15
N ASP A 229 3.86 1.24 1.44
CA ASP A 229 4.27 0.16 0.54
C ASP A 229 3.73 0.31 -0.90
N PHE A 230 2.46 0.65 -1.06
CA PHE A 230 1.82 0.76 -2.36
C PHE A 230 2.31 1.97 -3.17
N GLU A 231 2.73 3.06 -2.52
CA GLU A 231 3.34 4.21 -3.18
C GLU A 231 4.73 3.83 -3.70
N ILE A 232 5.54 3.18 -2.86
CA ILE A 232 6.87 2.69 -3.21
C ILE A 232 6.76 1.68 -4.36
N LYS A 233 5.86 0.70 -4.23
CA LYS A 233 5.59 -0.33 -5.25
C LYS A 233 5.12 0.27 -6.56
N ALA A 234 4.26 1.29 -6.54
CA ALA A 234 3.83 1.97 -7.75
C ALA A 234 5.01 2.68 -8.46
N GLY A 235 5.89 3.32 -7.70
CA GLY A 235 7.13 3.95 -8.21
C GLY A 235 8.07 2.93 -8.85
N VAL A 236 8.38 1.86 -8.12
CA VAL A 236 9.21 0.74 -8.59
C VAL A 236 8.64 0.14 -9.88
N GLN A 237 7.35 -0.21 -9.88
CA GLN A 237 6.71 -0.85 -11.02
C GLN A 237 6.72 0.07 -12.25
N LYS A 238 6.50 1.38 -12.06
CA LYS A 238 6.56 2.37 -13.15
C LYS A 238 7.95 2.43 -13.79
N ASP A 239 9.00 2.36 -12.98
CA ASP A 239 10.37 2.41 -13.49
C ASP A 239 10.79 1.11 -14.17
N ILE A 240 10.40 -0.05 -13.64
CA ILE A 240 10.55 -1.34 -14.33
C ILE A 240 9.87 -1.31 -15.69
N TYR A 241 8.61 -0.84 -15.76
CA TYR A 241 7.88 -0.73 -17.03
C TYR A 241 8.59 0.21 -18.01
N ARG A 242 9.15 1.32 -17.52
CA ARG A 242 9.88 2.28 -18.36
C ARG A 242 11.16 1.69 -18.92
N ALA A 243 11.96 1.03 -18.08
CA ALA A 243 13.19 0.36 -18.48
C ALA A 243 12.92 -0.73 -19.52
N ARG A 244 11.94 -1.60 -19.27
CA ARG A 244 11.54 -2.66 -20.21
C ARG A 244 10.98 -2.13 -21.53
N LYS A 245 10.32 -0.98 -21.52
CA LYS A 245 9.83 -0.33 -22.74
C LYS A 245 10.99 0.25 -23.57
N ALA A 246 12.02 0.78 -22.91
CA ALA A 246 13.19 1.34 -23.56
C ALA A 246 14.08 0.25 -24.17
N ASP A 247 14.27 -0.86 -23.45
CA ASP A 247 14.97 -2.04 -23.95
C ASP A 247 14.20 -3.33 -23.61
N PRO A 248 13.40 -3.86 -24.56
CA PRO A 248 12.63 -5.08 -24.35
C PRO A 248 13.45 -6.37 -24.25
N LYS A 249 14.72 -6.36 -24.69
CA LYS A 249 15.58 -7.56 -24.71
C LYS A 249 16.44 -7.70 -23.46
N ARG A 250 16.59 -6.61 -22.70
CA ARG A 250 17.38 -6.59 -21.46
C ARG A 250 16.83 -7.58 -20.44
N ASP A 251 17.75 -8.19 -19.68
CA ASP A 251 17.39 -9.15 -18.65
C ASP A 251 16.57 -8.50 -17.54
N MET A 252 15.56 -9.24 -17.05
CA MET A 252 14.64 -8.72 -16.04
C MET A 252 15.26 -8.64 -14.65
N ALA A 253 16.28 -9.44 -14.32
CA ALA A 253 17.00 -9.33 -13.06
C ALA A 253 17.83 -8.05 -13.05
N ASP A 254 18.57 -7.76 -14.11
CA ASP A 254 19.36 -6.53 -14.24
C ASP A 254 18.49 -5.26 -14.11
N ILE A 255 17.32 -5.26 -14.77
CA ILE A 255 16.36 -4.15 -14.64
C ILE A 255 15.89 -4.00 -13.20
N LYS A 256 15.57 -5.10 -12.52
CA LYS A 256 15.08 -5.04 -11.14
C LYS A 256 16.17 -4.60 -10.17
N GLU A 257 17.40 -5.05 -10.36
CA GLU A 257 18.54 -4.66 -9.54
C GLU A 257 18.84 -3.16 -9.68
N GLU A 258 18.88 -2.64 -10.91
CA GLU A 258 19.03 -1.20 -11.15
C GLU A 258 17.88 -0.39 -10.54
N VAL A 259 16.64 -0.84 -10.70
CA VAL A 259 15.48 -0.17 -10.11
C VAL A 259 15.52 -0.25 -8.59
N ALA A 260 15.97 -1.37 -8.00
CA ALA A 260 16.13 -1.49 -6.56
C ALA A 260 17.13 -0.46 -6.04
N ALA A 261 18.31 -0.37 -6.65
CA ALA A 261 19.34 0.61 -6.31
C ALA A 261 18.83 2.05 -6.43
N LYS A 262 18.11 2.36 -7.53
CA LYS A 262 17.52 3.69 -7.75
C LYS A 262 16.53 4.10 -6.65
N HIS A 263 15.77 3.15 -6.12
CA HIS A 263 14.80 3.39 -5.04
C HIS A 263 15.41 3.19 -3.65
N SER A 264 16.73 2.96 -3.53
CA SER A 264 17.39 2.59 -2.27
C SER A 264 16.67 1.42 -1.59
N LEU A 265 16.34 0.38 -2.35
CA LEU A 265 15.66 -0.83 -1.87
C LEU A 265 16.60 -2.04 -1.98
N PRO A 266 16.55 -2.98 -1.02
CA PRO A 266 17.32 -4.22 -1.09
C PRO A 266 16.87 -5.10 -2.25
N PHE A 267 17.84 -5.71 -2.94
CA PHE A 267 17.60 -6.75 -3.93
C PHE A 267 18.09 -8.09 -3.38
N VAL A 268 17.17 -8.94 -2.94
CA VAL A 268 17.47 -10.21 -2.25
C VAL A 268 16.77 -11.36 -2.97
N ASN A 269 17.51 -12.43 -3.26
CA ASN A 269 17.00 -13.64 -3.94
C ASN A 269 16.27 -13.34 -5.27
N GLY A 270 16.79 -12.41 -6.08
CA GLY A 270 16.21 -12.03 -7.37
C GLY A 270 14.94 -11.16 -7.29
N GLY A 271 14.64 -10.62 -6.11
CA GLY A 271 13.46 -9.80 -5.84
C GLY A 271 13.79 -8.49 -5.12
N ILE A 272 13.12 -7.42 -5.52
CA ILE A 272 13.13 -6.13 -4.81
C ILE A 272 12.30 -6.30 -3.55
N GLN A 273 12.91 -6.09 -2.39
CA GLN A 273 12.20 -6.06 -1.10
C GLN A 273 11.60 -4.68 -0.90
N ILE A 274 10.34 -4.61 -0.52
CA ILE A 274 9.60 -3.35 -0.29
C ILE A 274 9.14 -3.35 1.18
N PRO A 275 9.43 -2.30 1.95
CA PRO A 275 8.96 -2.18 3.34
C PRO A 275 7.46 -1.83 3.40
N ASP A 276 6.84 -2.02 4.55
CA ASP A 276 5.45 -1.61 4.79
C ASP A 276 5.29 -0.08 4.78
N ALA A 277 6.30 0.64 5.28
CA ALA A 277 6.41 2.08 5.16
C ALA A 277 7.87 2.55 5.13
N ARG A 278 8.10 3.70 4.52
CA ARG A 278 9.36 4.45 4.58
C ARG A 278 9.10 5.81 5.22
N ILE A 279 9.89 6.15 6.23
CA ILE A 279 9.96 7.50 6.78
C ILE A 279 11.12 8.21 6.09
N GLU A 280 10.85 9.30 5.39
CA GLU A 280 11.87 10.20 4.85
C GLU A 280 11.98 11.41 5.76
N PHE A 281 13.19 11.86 6.06
CA PHE A 281 13.44 12.98 6.97
C PHE A 281 14.66 13.78 6.54
N ASP A 282 14.71 15.03 6.98
CA ASP A 282 15.85 15.90 6.78
C ASP A 282 16.80 15.66 7.98
N PRO A 283 18.02 15.11 7.77
CA PRO A 283 18.96 14.84 8.85
C PRO A 283 19.52 16.17 9.40
N ASN A 284 19.98 16.16 10.65
CA ASN A 284 20.64 17.34 11.22
C ASN A 284 21.88 17.73 10.39
N ASP A 285 22.10 19.03 10.18
CA ASP A 285 23.24 19.55 9.40
C ASP A 285 24.59 19.17 10.04
N ASP A 286 24.64 18.98 11.37
CA ASP A 286 25.84 18.54 12.10
C ASP A 286 26.20 17.07 11.85
N ALA A 287 25.26 16.25 11.35
CA ALA A 287 25.48 14.83 11.05
C ALA A 287 26.05 14.59 9.63
N ARG A 288 26.25 15.64 8.83
CA ARG A 288 26.77 15.55 7.45
C ARG A 288 28.25 15.09 7.35
N SER A 289 28.92 14.80 8.45
CA SER A 289 30.37 14.56 8.47
C SER A 289 30.82 13.10 8.34
N GLN A 290 29.91 12.13 8.24
CA GLN A 290 30.29 10.72 8.06
C GLN A 290 29.32 10.09 7.06
N GLU A 291 29.83 9.61 5.93
CA GLU A 291 29.08 8.94 4.84
C GLU A 291 28.34 9.87 3.84
N ALA A 292 29.05 10.85 3.28
CA ALA A 292 28.68 11.44 2.00
C ALA A 292 29.53 10.84 0.89
N ASP A 293 29.14 9.68 0.36
CA ASP A 293 29.56 9.25 -0.98
C ASP A 293 28.33 9.09 -1.89
N GLN A 294 28.40 9.76 -3.04
CA GLN A 294 27.52 9.65 -4.21
C GLN A 294 26.11 10.26 -4.14
N GLY A 295 26.04 11.57 -4.42
CA GLY A 295 25.12 12.13 -5.43
C GLY A 295 23.61 12.17 -5.18
N SER A 296 23.10 11.70 -4.03
CA SER A 296 21.67 11.75 -3.70
C SER A 296 21.35 12.96 -2.83
N ARG A 297 20.21 13.62 -3.07
CA ARG A 297 19.76 14.81 -2.33
C ARG A 297 19.61 14.46 -0.84
N THR A 298 20.59 14.86 -0.04
CA THR A 298 20.61 15.09 1.42
C THR A 298 19.27 14.89 2.16
N GLY A 299 18.89 13.64 2.40
CA GLY A 299 17.70 13.25 3.16
C GLY A 299 17.88 11.83 3.69
N GLY A 300 17.70 11.64 5.00
CA GLY A 300 17.72 10.32 5.63
C GLY A 300 16.42 9.58 5.35
N HIS A 301 16.47 8.25 5.37
CA HIS A 301 15.25 7.46 5.38
C HIS A 301 15.38 6.26 6.31
N GLU A 302 14.25 5.81 6.82
CA GLU A 302 14.13 4.59 7.60
C GLU A 302 12.98 3.75 7.06
N ASP A 303 13.28 2.48 6.77
CA ASP A 303 12.32 1.50 6.28
C ASP A 303 11.75 0.68 7.44
N ILE A 304 10.43 0.67 7.55
CA ILE A 304 9.66 0.03 8.61
C ILE A 304 8.95 -1.20 8.07
N GLU A 305 9.09 -2.32 8.79
CA GLU A 305 8.36 -3.56 8.56
C GLU A 305 7.59 -3.95 9.82
N VAL A 306 6.30 -4.24 9.67
CA VAL A 306 5.46 -4.75 10.76
C VAL A 306 5.32 -6.26 10.65
N LEU A 307 5.91 -6.96 11.62
CA LEU A 307 5.83 -8.40 11.70
C LEU A 307 4.62 -8.84 12.50
N THR A 308 3.82 -9.71 11.89
CA THR A 308 2.70 -10.39 12.55
C THR A 308 2.93 -11.90 12.57
N ALA A 309 2.33 -12.61 13.53
CA ALA A 309 2.47 -14.06 13.62
C ALA A 309 1.85 -14.83 12.43
N ALA A 310 1.26 -14.13 11.45
CA ALA A 310 0.68 -14.73 10.24
C ALA A 310 1.75 -14.97 9.17
N TYR A 311 2.92 -14.33 9.30
CA TYR A 311 4.02 -14.53 8.40
C TYR A 311 4.49 -15.99 8.41
N ARG A 312 4.75 -16.51 7.21
CA ARG A 312 5.37 -17.81 6.99
C ARG A 312 6.90 -17.66 7.11
N ARG A 313 7.58 -18.70 7.62
CA ARG A 313 9.04 -18.70 7.89
C ARG A 313 9.88 -18.13 6.73
N GLY A 314 9.59 -18.53 5.49
CA GLY A 314 10.33 -18.05 4.30
C GLY A 314 10.18 -16.54 4.01
N HIS A 315 9.02 -15.94 4.33
CA HIS A 315 8.83 -14.49 4.18
C HIS A 315 9.55 -13.71 5.28
N LEU A 316 9.64 -14.26 6.49
CA LEU A 316 10.37 -13.63 7.60
C LEU A 316 11.86 -13.52 7.29
N ARG A 317 12.47 -14.57 6.73
CA ARG A 317 13.89 -14.56 6.33
C ARG A 317 14.21 -13.49 5.29
N ALA A 318 13.42 -13.42 4.21
CA ALA A 318 13.68 -12.45 3.14
C ALA A 318 13.54 -10.99 3.64
N LYS A 319 12.59 -10.72 4.54
CA LYS A 319 12.39 -9.40 5.15
C LYS A 319 13.47 -9.06 6.18
N ALA A 320 13.90 -10.03 6.98
CA ALA A 320 15.00 -9.83 7.91
C ALA A 320 16.34 -9.56 7.20
N GLN A 321 16.58 -10.20 6.05
CA GLN A 321 17.75 -9.94 5.19
C GLN A 321 17.68 -8.59 4.47
N ALA A 322 16.51 -7.95 4.42
CA ALA A 322 16.32 -6.67 3.75
C ALA A 322 16.81 -5.47 4.59
N GLY A 323 17.23 -5.68 5.84
CA GLY A 323 17.74 -4.61 6.70
C GLY A 323 16.67 -3.59 7.14
N PHE A 324 15.38 -3.93 7.00
CA PHE A 324 14.28 -3.10 7.50
C PHE A 324 14.24 -3.11 9.03
N ARG A 325 13.78 -2.01 9.63
CA ARG A 325 13.46 -1.97 11.05
C ARG A 325 12.17 -2.74 11.31
N ASN A 326 12.29 -3.83 12.03
CA ASN A 326 11.19 -4.74 12.28
C ASN A 326 10.47 -4.38 13.59
N TYR A 327 9.15 -4.29 13.55
CA TYR A 327 8.31 -4.04 14.71
C TYR A 327 7.30 -5.18 14.89
N ALA A 328 7.11 -5.65 16.11
CA ALA A 328 6.13 -6.70 16.41
C ALA A 328 5.43 -6.44 17.76
N SER A 329 4.18 -6.90 17.89
CA SER A 329 3.57 -6.96 19.23
C SER A 329 4.30 -8.02 20.08
N SER A 330 4.30 -7.89 21.42
CA SER A 330 4.94 -8.90 22.28
C SER A 330 4.38 -10.32 22.04
N SER A 331 3.08 -10.42 21.74
CA SER A 331 2.43 -11.69 21.39
C SER A 331 2.88 -12.25 20.03
N ASP A 332 3.03 -11.39 19.02
CA ASP A 332 3.52 -11.79 17.71
C ASP A 332 5.00 -12.15 17.79
N ARG A 333 5.80 -11.39 18.53
CA ARG A 333 7.22 -11.65 18.77
C ARG A 333 7.42 -13.04 19.37
N ALA A 334 6.68 -13.39 20.43
CA ALA A 334 6.75 -14.74 21.01
C ALA A 334 6.41 -15.85 19.99
N SER A 335 5.37 -15.65 19.17
CA SER A 335 5.01 -16.61 18.13
C SER A 335 6.01 -16.67 16.97
N ILE A 336 6.66 -15.55 16.63
CA ILE A 336 7.70 -15.47 15.60
C ILE A 336 8.97 -16.16 16.10
N SER A 337 9.39 -15.90 17.34
CA SER A 337 10.51 -16.60 18.00
C SER A 337 10.34 -18.11 17.93
N ALA A 338 9.15 -18.61 18.27
CA ALA A 338 8.85 -20.05 18.22
C ALA A 338 8.91 -20.64 16.80
N LYS A 339 8.89 -19.82 15.74
CA LYS A 339 8.98 -20.28 14.35
C LYS A 339 10.40 -20.18 13.79
N ILE A 340 11.31 -19.47 14.43
CA ILE A 340 12.66 -19.22 13.95
C ILE A 340 13.62 -19.80 15.00
N GLU A 341 13.85 -21.12 14.94
CA GLU A 341 14.60 -21.86 15.96
C GLU A 341 16.13 -21.64 15.94
N ASP A 342 16.70 -20.84 15.02
CA ASP A 342 18.17 -20.73 14.87
C ASP A 342 18.71 -19.33 14.49
N GLU A 343 17.89 -18.27 14.49
CA GLU A 343 18.32 -16.93 14.03
C GLU A 343 18.26 -15.90 15.16
N HIS A 344 18.94 -16.21 16.27
CA HIS A 344 19.06 -15.33 17.44
C HIS A 344 19.51 -13.91 17.12
N GLN A 345 20.27 -13.71 16.03
CA GLN A 345 20.69 -12.39 15.56
C GLN A 345 19.51 -11.56 15.02
N MET A 346 18.58 -12.15 14.26
CA MET A 346 17.41 -11.45 13.71
C MET A 346 16.43 -10.98 14.80
N MET A 347 16.46 -11.65 15.96
CA MET A 347 15.55 -11.38 17.08
C MET A 347 15.98 -10.19 17.94
N ARG A 348 17.25 -9.76 17.87
CA ARG A 348 17.78 -8.63 18.65
C ARG A 348 17.30 -7.28 18.12
N ASP A 349 16.95 -7.21 16.84
CA ASP A 349 16.60 -5.97 16.14
C ASP A 349 15.08 -5.82 15.88
N ILE A 350 14.25 -6.58 16.62
CA ILE A 350 12.78 -6.42 16.62
C ILE A 350 12.37 -5.49 17.76
N PHE A 351 11.78 -4.36 17.40
CA PHE A 351 11.21 -3.37 18.30
C PHE A 351 9.77 -3.74 18.70
N ASP A 352 9.36 -3.33 19.90
CA ASP A 352 8.01 -3.62 20.41
C ASP A 352 7.00 -2.54 19.95
N LEU A 353 5.75 -2.95 19.72
CA LEU A 353 4.62 -2.11 19.28
C LEU A 353 3.67 -1.62 20.38
#